data_AF-A0A1F0A5P8-F1
#
_entry.id   AF-A0A1F0A5P8-F1
#
_cell.length_a   1.000
_cell.length_b   1.000
_cell.length_c   1.000
_cell.angle_alpha   90.00
_cell.angle_beta   90.00
_cell.angle_gamma   90.00
#
_symmetry.space_group_name_H-M   'P 1'
#
loop_
_entity.id
_entity.type
_entity.pdbx_description
1 polymer ?
#
loop_
_entity_poly.entity_id
_entity_poly.type
_entity_poly.pdbx_seq_one_letter_code
_entity_poly.pdbx_strand_id
1 'polypeptide(L)'
;MKILNIELANVEQTDLGYEHWVDVTYSVPILKNEYTVRLLLLFGFEIEDAEVIEYLVNSWKYRELVLHSVRMYEMEKSESFTILD
;
A
#
# COMPACT_ATOMS: atom_id res chain seq x y z
N MET A 1 2.27 7.54 10.81
CA MET A 1 2.19 7.47 9.33
C MET A 1 1.01 8.31 8.90
N LYS A 2 1.11 9.02 7.79
CA LYS A 2 0.01 9.75 7.17
C LYS A 2 -0.29 9.09 5.83
N ILE A 3 -1.49 8.55 5.68
CA ILE A 3 -1.98 8.09 4.38
C ILE A 3 -2.44 9.33 3.61
N LEU A 4 -2.03 9.41 2.35
CA LEU A 4 -2.25 10.55 1.46
C LEU A 4 -3.28 10.23 0.38
N ASN A 5 -3.26 9.00 -0.14
CA ASN A 5 -4.19 8.50 -1.14
C ASN A 5 -4.43 7.00 -0.95
N ILE A 6 -5.64 6.55 -1.25
CA ILE A 6 -6.02 5.14 -1.37
C ILE A 6 -6.82 5.04 -2.68
N GLU A 7 -6.33 4.28 -3.63
CA GLU A 7 -6.96 4.14 -4.95
C GLU A 7 -7.10 2.67 -5.31
N LEU A 8 -8.34 2.25 -5.63
CA LEU A 8 -8.59 0.92 -6.16
C LEU A 8 -8.08 0.85 -7.60
N ALA A 9 -7.00 0.09 -7.81
CA ALA A 9 -6.33 0.01 -9.11
C ALA A 9 -7.05 -0.98 -10.06
N ASN A 10 -7.43 -2.15 -9.55
CA ASN A 10 -8.24 -3.14 -10.27
C ASN A 10 -8.94 -4.09 -9.28
N VAL A 11 -9.96 -4.76 -9.81
CA VAL A 11 -10.59 -5.92 -9.19
C VAL A 11 -10.51 -7.07 -10.19
N GLU A 12 -9.97 -8.21 -9.75
CA GLU A 12 -9.85 -9.41 -10.58
C GLU A 12 -10.54 -10.59 -9.89
N GLN A 13 -11.41 -11.28 -10.62
CA GLN A 13 -11.99 -12.54 -10.17
C GLN A 13 -11.07 -13.71 -10.56
N THR A 14 -10.63 -14.48 -9.57
CA THR A 14 -9.79 -15.67 -9.73
C THR A 14 -10.47 -16.89 -9.08
N ASP A 15 -9.88 -18.08 -9.24
CA ASP A 15 -10.37 -19.30 -8.58
C ASP A 15 -10.31 -19.22 -7.04
N LEU A 16 -9.52 -18.30 -6.49
CA LEU A 16 -9.39 -18.07 -5.04
C LEU A 16 -10.39 -17.05 -4.49
N GLY A 17 -11.08 -16.31 -5.36
CA GLY A 17 -12.01 -15.24 -4.98
C GLY A 17 -11.76 -13.96 -5.78
N TYR A 18 -11.97 -12.81 -5.14
CA TYR A 18 -11.82 -11.49 -5.71
C TYR A 18 -10.59 -10.80 -5.13
N GLU A 19 -9.64 -10.49 -6.01
CA GLU A 19 -8.44 -9.72 -5.71
C GLU A 19 -8.73 -8.24 -5.95
N HIS A 20 -8.74 -7.44 -4.89
CA HIS A 20 -8.82 -5.99 -4.98
C HIS A 20 -7.42 -5.45 -4.75
N TRP A 21 -6.78 -4.95 -5.80
CA TRP A 21 -5.47 -4.33 -5.67
C TRP A 21 -5.63 -2.84 -5.46
N VAL A 22 -5.02 -2.36 -4.39
CA VAL A 22 -5.20 -0.99 -3.90
C VAL A 22 -3.84 -0.31 -3.84
N ASP A 23 -3.69 0.77 -4.57
CA ASP A 23 -2.51 1.63 -4.51
C ASP A 23 -2.68 2.59 -3.33
N VAL A 24 -1.73 2.55 -2.40
CA VAL A 24 -1.74 3.37 -1.19
C VAL A 24 -0.50 4.24 -1.16
N THR A 25 -0.72 5.55 -1.24
CA THR A 25 0.33 6.56 -1.10
C THR A 25 0.37 7.04 0.35
N TYR A 26 1.56 7.01 0.95
CA TYR A 26 1.74 7.45 2.33
C TYR A 26 3.06 8.20 2.53
N SER A 27 3.10 8.95 3.63
CA SER A 27 4.31 9.56 4.17
C SER A 27 4.50 9.20 5.65
N VAL A 28 5.77 9.18 6.09
CA VAL A 28 6.14 8.96 7.49
C VAL A 28 7.23 9.99 7.84
N PRO A 29 7.18 10.65 9.01
CA PRO A 29 8.14 11.70 9.35
C PRO A 29 9.63 11.31 9.29
N ILE A 30 9.95 10.02 9.40
CA ILE A 30 11.33 9.52 9.34
C ILE A 30 11.84 9.34 7.90
N LEU A 31 10.96 9.40 6.91
CA LEU A 31 11.27 9.24 5.48
C LEU A 31 11.36 10.61 4.81
N LYS A 32 12.25 10.73 3.83
CA LYS A 32 12.40 11.95 3.00
C LYS A 32 11.39 11.99 1.87
N ASN A 33 11.02 10.83 1.32
CA ASN A 33 10.11 10.70 0.20
C ASN A 33 8.73 10.21 0.63
N GLU A 34 7.75 10.41 -0.26
CA GLU A 34 6.47 9.74 -0.23
C GLU A 34 6.59 8.42 -1.01
N TYR A 35 5.82 7.41 -0.59
CA TYR A 35 5.85 6.10 -1.20
C TYR A 35 4.45 5.64 -1.56
N THR A 36 4.31 5.07 -2.75
CA THR A 36 3.11 4.36 -3.19
C THR A 36 3.40 2.86 -3.19
N VAL A 37 2.57 2.09 -2.50
CA VAL A 37 2.65 0.63 -2.46
C VAL A 37 1.32 0.04 -2.91
N ARG A 38 1.40 -1.05 -3.69
CA ARG A 38 0.24 -1.83 -4.11
C ARG A 38 -0.04 -2.94 -3.11
N LEU A 39 -1.23 -2.93 -2.53
CA LEU A 39 -1.67 -3.90 -1.52
C LEU A 39 -2.80 -4.78 -2.07
N LEU A 40 -2.81 -6.04 -1.68
CA LEU A 40 -3.87 -7.00 -2.04
C LEU A 40 -4.88 -7.16 -0.90
N LEU A 41 -6.15 -6.97 -1.23
CA LEU A 41 -7.30 -7.38 -0.42
C LEU A 41 -8.02 -8.54 -1.13
N LEU A 42 -7.88 -9.75 -0.59
CA LEU A 42 -8.47 -10.97 -1.16
C LEU A 42 -9.70 -11.40 -0.36
N PHE A 43 -10.84 -11.52 -1.03
CA PHE A 43 -12.12 -11.91 -0.43
C PHE A 43 -12.88 -12.92 -1.29
N GLY A 44 -13.81 -13.66 -0.69
CA GLY A 44 -14.70 -14.56 -1.45
C GLY A 44 -15.80 -13.84 -2.24
N PHE A 45 -15.85 -12.50 -2.19
CA PHE A 45 -16.85 -11.66 -2.83
C PHE A 45 -16.21 -10.33 -3.24
N GLU A 46 -16.83 -9.66 -4.22
CA GLU A 46 -16.46 -8.32 -4.66
C GLU A 46 -16.92 -7.26 -3.64
N ILE A 47 -16.04 -6.33 -3.35
CA ILE A 47 -16.30 -5.14 -2.53
C ILE A 47 -16.41 -3.95 -3.49
N GLU A 48 -17.64 -3.50 -3.72
CA GLU A 48 -17.92 -2.38 -4.62
C GLU A 48 -17.77 -1.00 -3.94
N ASP A 49 -17.89 -0.96 -2.61
CA ASP A 49 -17.86 0.27 -1.84
C ASP A 49 -16.43 0.71 -1.50
N ALA A 50 -16.04 1.87 -2.02
CA ALA A 50 -14.72 2.46 -1.80
C ALA A 50 -14.45 2.79 -0.33
N GLU A 51 -15.45 3.20 0.45
CA GLU A 51 -15.27 3.52 1.88
C GLU A 51 -14.93 2.25 2.68
N VAL A 52 -15.49 1.11 2.28
CA VAL A 52 -15.16 -0.19 2.88
C VAL A 52 -13.71 -0.59 2.55
N ILE A 53 -13.26 -0.37 1.32
CA ILE A 53 -11.87 -0.62 0.92
C ILE A 53 -10.91 0.26 1.74
N GLU A 54 -11.21 1.56 1.86
CA GLU A 54 -10.41 2.49 2.67
C GLU A 54 -10.34 2.04 4.13
N TYR A 55 -11.47 1.64 4.73
CA TYR A 55 -11.51 1.11 6.09
C TYR A 55 -10.64 -0.14 6.26
N LEU A 56 -10.69 -1.08 5.30
CA LEU A 56 -9.91 -2.31 5.34
C LEU A 56 -8.41 -2.06 5.20
N VAL A 57 -8.00 -1.14 4.33
CA VAL A 57 -6.59 -0.72 4.23
C VAL A 57 -6.11 -0.16 5.57
N ASN A 58 -6.86 0.77 6.15
CA ASN A 58 -6.50 1.41 7.43
C ASN A 58 -6.47 0.42 8.60
N SER A 59 -7.40 -0.53 8.63
CA SER A 59 -7.57 -1.42 9.78
C SER A 59 -6.67 -2.66 9.68
N TRP A 60 -6.55 -3.26 8.50
CA TRP A 60 -5.94 -4.58 8.34
C TRP A 60 -4.56 -4.52 7.70
N LYS A 61 -4.28 -3.51 6.87
CA LYS A 61 -3.03 -3.40 6.11
C LYS A 61 -2.01 -2.44 6.71
N TYR A 62 -2.36 -1.74 7.78
CA TYR A 62 -1.46 -0.79 8.45
C TYR A 62 -0.11 -1.43 8.86
N ARG A 63 -0.10 -2.70 9.31
CA ARG A 63 1.15 -3.40 9.64
C ARG A 63 2.07 -3.56 8.43
N GLU A 64 1.52 -3.85 7.25
CA GLU A 64 2.29 -3.98 6.01
C GLU A 64 2.91 -2.64 5.61
N LEU A 65 2.15 -1.55 5.73
CA LEU A 65 2.66 -0.20 5.51
C LEU A 65 3.81 0.17 6.46
N VAL A 66 3.67 -0.16 7.76
CA VAL A 66 4.75 0.08 8.73
C VAL A 66 6.01 -0.71 8.36
N LEU A 67 5.88 -2.00 8.04
CA LEU A 67 7.03 -2.82 7.63
C LEU A 67 7.69 -2.30 6.35
N HIS A 68 6.90 -1.86 5.37
CA HIS A 68 7.42 -1.21 4.17
C HIS A 68 8.17 0.08 4.52
N SER A 69 7.64 0.92 5.41
CA SER A 69 8.29 2.17 5.81
C SER A 69 9.65 1.96 6.48
N VAL A 70 9.80 0.89 7.27
CA VAL A 70 11.10 0.53 7.88
C VAL A 70 12.10 0.12 6.80
N ARG A 71 11.67 -0.65 5.79
CA ARG A 71 12.53 -1.00 4.65
C ARG A 71 12.96 0.23 3.87
N MET A 72 12.03 1.15 3.61
CA MET A 72 12.35 2.39 2.90
C MET A 72 13.30 3.28 3.69
N TYR A 73 13.16 3.34 5.01
CA TYR A 73 14.10 4.08 5.85
C TYR A 73 15.53 3.55 5.72
N GLU A 74 15.70 2.22 5.75
CA GLU A 74 17.03 1.62 5.53
C GLU A 74 17.53 1.87 4.11
N MET A 75 16.64 1.83 3.11
CA MET A 75 16.99 2.15 1.72
C MET A 75 17.46 3.60 1.59
N GLU A 76 16.66 4.59 1.98
CA GLU A 76 17.02 6.03 1.93
C GLU A 76 18.29 6.37 2.70
N LYS A 77 18.62 5.58 3.74
CA LYS A 77 19.85 5.71 4.50
C LYS A 77 21.03 5.02 3.82
N SER A 78 20.80 3.90 3.15
CA SER A 78 21.80 3.13 2.40
C SER A 78 22.11 3.75 1.04
N GLU A 79 21.25 4.62 0.51
CA GLU A 79 21.51 5.32 -0.74
C GLU A 79 22.27 6.64 -0.50
N SER A 80 23.52 6.91 -0.94
CA SER A 80 24.59 6.21 -1.67
C SER A 80 24.27 5.21 -2.79
N PHE A 81 23.04 5.17 -3.28
CA PHE A 81 22.59 4.35 -4.39
C PHE A 81 21.98 5.33 -5.37
N THR A 82 22.84 5.92 -6.18
CA THR A 82 22.45 6.36 -7.50
C THR A 82 21.94 5.12 -8.25
N ILE A 83 20.64 5.04 -8.49
CA ILE A 83 20.16 4.37 -9.68
C ILE A 83 20.68 5.26 -10.82
N LEU A 84 21.79 4.84 -11.42
CA LEU A 84 22.26 5.41 -12.68
C LEU A 84 21.16 5.18 -13.71
N ASP A 85 20.73 6.28 -14.35
CA ASP A 85 19.80 6.33 -15.48
C ASP A 85 20.17 5.33 -16.60
#